data_AF-A0A7W5H7Z6-F1
#
_entry.id   AF-A0A7W5H7Z6-F1
#
_cell.length_a   1.000
_cell.length_b   1.000
_cell.length_c   1.000
_cell.angle_alpha   90.00
_cell.angle_beta   90.00
_cell.angle_gamma   90.00
#
_symmetry.space_group_name_H-M   'P 1'
#
loop_
_entity.id
_entity.type
_entity.pdbx_description
1 polymer ?
#
loop_
_entity_poly.entity_id
_entity_poly.type
_entity_poly.pdbx_seq_one_letter_code
_entity_poly.pdbx_strand_id
1 'polypeptide(L)'
;MNASPDPTPSEPHEMPTSAEKTTTDSAPDSDAVFDGPRSIAPVTQLSTRGLFLALAAVCLFPLITLSAYAVIFGKASEHKLPVSVIIDRRPLPTQDGTKRLLEDVIVIENEADFEIPNVTVNLNGQYFLYQDKPLAVGEELVVRQAAFATKSNQRWVPGRYRLDEITVTGKLPSGARGVTEIQY
;
A
#
# COMPACT_ATOMS: atom_id res chain seq x y z
N MET A 1 -24.90 66.58 -23.10
CA MET A 1 -25.45 65.22 -22.89
C MET A 1 -25.06 64.78 -21.49
N ASN A 2 -25.69 65.30 -20.44
CA ASN A 2 -27.07 65.05 -19.99
C ASN A 2 -27.15 63.71 -19.22
N ALA A 3 -27.60 63.61 -17.97
CA ALA A 3 -27.66 64.48 -16.79
C ALA A 3 -28.60 63.75 -15.80
N SER A 4 -28.27 63.78 -14.51
CA SER A 4 -29.17 63.52 -13.38
C SER A 4 -30.48 64.36 -13.45
N PRO A 5 -31.60 63.98 -12.78
CA PRO A 5 -31.59 63.47 -11.40
C PRO A 5 -32.61 62.40 -10.98
N ASP A 6 -32.43 61.95 -9.73
CA ASP A 6 -33.44 61.34 -8.85
C ASP A 6 -34.57 62.34 -8.54
N PRO A 7 -35.82 61.89 -8.30
CA PRO A 7 -36.34 62.03 -6.94
C PRO A 7 -37.31 60.93 -6.45
N THR A 8 -37.24 60.62 -5.16
CA THR A 8 -38.35 60.11 -4.31
C THR A 8 -39.47 61.18 -4.17
N PRO A 9 -40.75 60.90 -3.81
CA PRO A 9 -41.13 59.98 -2.71
C PRO A 9 -42.51 59.25 -2.79
N SER A 10 -42.82 58.52 -1.70
CA SER A 10 -44.16 58.22 -1.13
C SER A 10 -45.17 57.28 -1.83
N GLU A 11 -45.82 56.45 -0.99
CA GLU A 11 -47.13 55.84 -1.26
C GLU A 11 -48.24 56.89 -1.38
N PRO A 12 -49.37 56.54 -2.03
CA PRO A 12 -50.55 56.28 -1.20
C PRO A 12 -51.37 55.03 -1.60
N HIS A 13 -52.23 54.64 -0.66
CA HIS A 13 -53.26 53.60 -0.76
C HIS A 13 -54.42 53.97 -1.73
N GLU A 14 -55.32 53.00 -1.98
CA GLU A 14 -56.68 53.16 -2.56
C GLU A 14 -56.77 53.54 -4.07
N MET A 15 -57.81 53.20 -4.85
CA MET A 15 -59.09 52.48 -4.62
C MET A 15 -59.51 51.69 -5.93
N PRO A 16 -60.68 51.01 -6.03
CA PRO A 16 -60.95 49.94 -7.02
C PRO A 16 -61.75 50.41 -8.28
N THR A 17 -62.50 49.47 -8.91
CA THR A 17 -63.38 49.57 -10.11
C THR A 17 -62.74 49.07 -11.42
N SER A 18 -63.42 48.42 -12.38
CA SER A 18 -64.87 48.24 -12.59
C SER A 18 -65.23 46.93 -13.35
N ALA A 19 -66.53 46.60 -13.37
CA ALA A 19 -67.29 45.62 -14.20
C ALA A 19 -66.81 44.14 -14.21
N GLU A 20 -67.57 43.12 -13.79
CA GLU A 20 -68.99 42.73 -13.99
C GLU A 20 -69.27 41.95 -15.29
N LYS A 21 -69.71 40.68 -15.15
CA LYS A 21 -70.67 40.02 -16.06
C LYS A 21 -71.43 38.83 -15.43
N THR A 22 -72.40 39.13 -14.58
CA THR A 22 -73.83 38.77 -14.72
C THR A 22 -74.17 37.69 -15.79
N THR A 23 -74.86 36.55 -15.61
CA THR A 23 -75.51 35.74 -14.51
C THR A 23 -75.69 34.28 -15.13
N THR A 24 -76.19 33.15 -14.57
CA THR A 24 -77.35 32.83 -13.68
C THR A 24 -77.35 31.36 -13.18
N ASP A 25 -77.99 31.15 -12.02
CA ASP A 25 -78.73 29.95 -11.52
C ASP A 25 -78.10 28.67 -10.91
N SER A 26 -78.94 28.05 -10.06
CA SER A 26 -79.03 26.65 -9.61
C SER A 26 -77.89 25.96 -8.83
N ALA A 27 -78.10 25.84 -7.51
CA ALA A 27 -77.72 24.68 -6.69
C ALA A 27 -78.73 23.50 -6.94
N PRO A 28 -78.54 22.24 -6.47
CA PRO A 28 -77.75 21.79 -5.32
C PRO A 28 -76.91 20.49 -5.50
N ASP A 29 -76.37 19.99 -4.38
CA ASP A 29 -75.86 18.63 -4.07
C ASP A 29 -74.93 17.89 -5.05
N SER A 30 -73.73 17.53 -4.57
CA SER A 30 -73.27 16.13 -4.44
C SER A 30 -71.88 16.02 -3.81
N ASP A 31 -71.72 15.05 -2.91
CA ASP A 31 -70.49 14.36 -2.49
C ASP A 31 -69.15 15.13 -2.48
N ALA A 32 -68.88 15.79 -1.34
CA ALA A 32 -67.52 16.16 -0.95
C ALA A 32 -66.71 14.90 -0.56
N VAL A 33 -66.17 14.18 -1.54
CA VAL A 33 -65.27 13.03 -1.33
C VAL A 33 -64.01 13.50 -0.59
N PHE A 34 -63.92 13.17 0.69
CA PHE A 34 -62.83 13.55 1.58
C PHE A 34 -61.60 12.67 1.31
N ASP A 35 -60.74 13.06 0.35
CA ASP A 35 -59.45 12.38 0.11
C ASP A 35 -58.57 12.51 1.36
N GLY A 36 -58.52 11.44 2.14
CA GLY A 36 -57.83 11.41 3.43
C GLY A 36 -56.32 11.64 3.29
N PRO A 37 -55.63 12.07 4.37
CA PRO A 37 -54.20 12.36 4.32
C PRO A 37 -53.42 11.14 3.84
N ARG A 38 -52.83 11.24 2.65
CA ARG A 38 -52.13 10.14 1.98
C ARG A 38 -50.99 9.63 2.85
N SER A 39 -51.10 8.37 3.27
CA SER A 39 -50.10 7.75 4.14
C SER A 39 -48.78 7.60 3.38
N ILE A 40 -47.83 8.50 3.67
CA ILE A 40 -46.45 8.37 3.22
C ILE A 40 -45.86 7.16 3.96
N ALA A 41 -45.44 6.14 3.20
CA ALA A 41 -44.89 4.92 3.76
C ALA A 41 -43.71 5.24 4.72
N PRO A 42 -43.58 4.54 5.86
CA PRO A 42 -42.59 4.87 6.88
C PRO A 42 -41.17 4.74 6.32
N VAL A 43 -40.52 5.88 6.07
CA VAL A 43 -39.12 5.92 5.66
C VAL A 43 -38.22 5.40 6.78
N THR A 44 -37.35 4.44 6.46
CA THR A 44 -36.49 3.75 7.43
C THR A 44 -35.37 4.67 7.94
N GLN A 45 -35.69 5.54 8.89
CA GLN A 45 -34.72 6.48 9.45
C GLN A 45 -33.74 5.78 10.39
N LEU A 46 -32.50 5.62 9.93
CA LEU A 46 -31.38 5.24 10.79
C LEU A 46 -31.16 6.32 11.86
N SER A 47 -31.39 5.95 13.12
CA SER A 47 -30.98 6.78 14.27
C SER A 47 -29.51 7.19 14.14
N THR A 48 -29.14 8.39 14.58
CA THR A 48 -27.77 8.91 14.51
C THR A 48 -26.74 7.93 15.09
N ARG A 49 -27.10 7.19 16.15
CA ARG A 49 -26.25 6.12 16.72
C ARG A 49 -26.07 4.93 15.77
N GLY A 50 -27.13 4.53 15.06
CA GLY A 50 -27.07 3.51 14.02
C GLY A 50 -26.25 3.94 12.81
N LEU A 51 -26.34 5.21 12.40
CA LEU A 51 -25.49 5.78 11.34
C LEU A 51 -24.01 5.76 11.75
N PHE A 52 -23.68 6.20 12.97
CA PHE A 52 -22.31 6.13 13.50
C PHE A 52 -21.78 4.69 13.57
N LEU A 53 -22.61 3.72 14.02
CA LEU A 53 -22.22 2.31 14.06
C LEU A 53 -22.02 1.71 12.66
N ALA A 54 -22.90 2.04 11.70
CA ALA A 54 -22.76 1.60 10.32
C ALA A 54 -21.50 2.17 9.65
N LEU A 55 -21.23 3.46 9.85
CA LEU A 55 -20.02 4.12 9.31
C LEU A 55 -18.75 3.56 9.98
N ALA A 56 -18.76 3.37 11.29
CA ALA A 56 -17.66 2.73 12.01
C ALA A 56 -17.43 1.29 11.54
N ALA A 57 -18.48 0.51 11.29
CA ALA A 57 -18.35 -0.83 10.72
C ALA A 57 -17.74 -0.79 9.30
N VAL A 58 -18.23 0.07 8.41
CA VAL A 58 -17.71 0.22 7.04
C VAL A 58 -16.23 0.62 7.01
N CYS A 59 -15.76 1.42 7.98
CA CYS A 59 -14.33 1.75 8.11
C CYS A 59 -13.50 0.64 8.79
N LEU A 60 -13.99 0.08 9.90
CA LEU A 60 -13.24 -0.86 10.72
C LEU A 60 -13.17 -2.26 10.12
N PHE A 61 -14.22 -2.75 9.47
CA PHE A 61 -14.23 -4.10 8.90
C PHE A 61 -13.10 -4.32 7.87
N PRO A 62 -12.92 -3.48 6.82
CA PRO A 62 -11.80 -3.65 5.89
C PRO A 62 -10.44 -3.42 6.54
N LEU A 63 -10.31 -2.49 7.50
CA LEU A 63 -9.06 -2.29 8.24
C LEU A 63 -8.68 -3.53 9.06
N ILE A 64 -9.63 -4.13 9.78
CA ILE A 64 -9.44 -5.36 10.56
C ILE A 64 -9.15 -6.54 9.63
N THR A 65 -9.89 -6.72 8.54
CA THR A 65 -9.65 -7.78 7.56
C THR A 65 -8.27 -7.68 6.93
N LEU A 66 -7.85 -6.48 6.49
CA LEU A 66 -6.53 -6.27 5.89
C LEU A 66 -5.40 -6.43 6.93
N SER A 67 -5.61 -5.99 8.17
CA SER A 67 -4.65 -6.17 9.26
C SER A 67 -4.49 -7.63 9.65
N ALA A 68 -5.59 -8.38 9.78
CA ALA A 68 -5.56 -9.82 10.03
C ALA A 68 -4.89 -10.58 8.88
N TYR A 69 -5.21 -10.23 7.63
CA TYR A 69 -4.55 -10.80 6.45
C TYR A 69 -3.04 -10.52 6.46
N ALA A 70 -2.62 -9.30 6.78
CA ALA A 70 -1.20 -8.94 6.89
C ALA A 70 -0.48 -9.64 8.06
N VAL A 71 -1.16 -9.91 9.18
CA VAL A 71 -0.57 -10.66 10.31
C VAL A 71 -0.45 -12.15 10.01
N ILE A 72 -1.41 -12.73 9.26
CA ILE A 72 -1.43 -14.17 8.94
C ILE A 72 -0.53 -14.49 7.74
N PHE A 73 -0.59 -13.70 6.66
CA PHE A 73 0.09 -13.96 5.38
C PHE A 73 1.20 -12.96 5.04
N GLY A 74 1.35 -11.86 5.78
CA GLY A 74 2.35 -10.82 5.47
C GLY A 74 3.81 -11.21 5.76
N LYS A 75 4.06 -12.39 6.34
CA LYS A 75 5.41 -12.95 6.43
C LYS A 75 5.84 -13.54 5.09
N ALA A 76 6.22 -12.66 4.15
CA ALA A 76 6.74 -13.00 2.82
C ALA A 76 8.09 -13.75 2.81
N SER A 77 8.53 -14.26 3.97
CA SER A 77 9.64 -15.18 4.19
C SER A 77 9.14 -16.59 4.57
N GLU A 78 7.97 -17.01 4.06
CA GLU A 78 7.30 -18.30 4.34
C GLU A 78 8.23 -19.52 4.28
N HIS A 79 9.29 -19.46 3.47
CA HIS A 79 10.30 -20.50 3.36
C HIS A 79 11.69 -19.95 3.71
N LYS A 80 12.26 -20.37 4.85
CA LYS A 80 13.66 -20.10 5.20
C LYS A 80 14.59 -20.79 4.19
N LEU A 81 15.65 -20.13 3.76
CA LEU A 81 16.74 -20.78 3.02
C LEU A 81 17.75 -21.43 4.02
N PRO A 82 17.98 -22.74 4.01
CA PRO A 82 18.99 -23.39 4.84
C PRO A 82 20.41 -23.06 4.34
N VAL A 83 20.91 -21.88 4.73
CA VAL A 83 22.27 -21.40 4.50
C VAL A 83 22.79 -20.73 5.77
N SER A 84 24.07 -20.95 6.06
CA SER A 84 24.83 -20.16 7.02
C SER A 84 25.49 -18.99 6.30
N VAL A 85 25.62 -17.84 6.97
CA VAL A 85 26.29 -16.66 6.43
C VAL A 85 27.18 -16.03 7.50
N ILE A 86 28.46 -15.83 7.17
CA ILE A 86 29.43 -15.18 8.05
C ILE A 86 30.17 -14.06 7.31
N ILE A 87 30.50 -13.00 8.06
CA ILE A 87 31.44 -11.96 7.63
C ILE A 87 32.82 -12.41 8.10
N ASP A 88 33.78 -12.48 7.18
CA ASP A 88 35.12 -13.01 7.43
C ASP A 88 36.18 -12.19 6.66
N ARG A 89 37.47 -12.42 6.93
CA ARG A 89 38.59 -11.86 6.18
C ARG A 89 39.48 -12.95 5.64
N ARG A 90 39.43 -13.16 4.32
CA ARG A 90 40.16 -14.25 3.66
C ARG A 90 41.27 -13.73 2.73
N PRO A 91 42.42 -14.41 2.64
CA PRO A 91 43.53 -14.03 1.77
C PRO A 91 43.24 -14.43 0.32
N LEU A 92 42.50 -13.60 -0.40
CA LEU A 92 42.08 -13.83 -1.79
C LEU A 92 43.15 -13.37 -2.80
N PRO A 93 43.28 -14.03 -3.96
CA PRO A 93 44.16 -13.57 -5.03
C PRO A 93 43.70 -12.21 -5.58
N THR A 94 44.64 -11.31 -5.86
CA THR A 94 44.38 -10.10 -6.66
C THR A 94 44.09 -10.47 -8.11
N GLN A 95 43.56 -9.53 -8.91
CA GLN A 95 43.29 -9.77 -10.34
C GLN A 95 44.56 -10.17 -11.12
N ASP A 96 45.73 -9.70 -10.70
CA ASP A 96 47.03 -10.02 -11.28
C ASP A 96 47.59 -11.39 -10.87
N GLY A 97 46.85 -12.15 -10.03
CA GLY A 97 47.18 -13.50 -9.52
C GLY A 97 48.43 -13.59 -8.61
N THR A 98 49.31 -12.58 -8.65
CA THR A 98 50.68 -12.60 -8.13
C THR A 98 50.74 -12.38 -6.62
N LYS A 99 49.69 -11.82 -6.01
CA LYS A 99 49.60 -11.54 -4.58
C LYS A 99 48.27 -12.04 -4.03
N ARG A 100 48.25 -12.43 -2.76
CA ARG A 100 47.02 -12.59 -1.98
C ARG A 100 46.88 -11.39 -1.06
N LEU A 101 45.73 -10.73 -1.10
CA LEU A 101 45.38 -9.63 -0.21
C LEU A 101 44.35 -10.15 0.81
N LEU A 102 44.45 -9.69 2.06
CA LEU A 102 43.39 -9.93 3.04
C LEU A 102 42.22 -9.01 2.72
N GLU A 103 41.09 -9.57 2.30
CA GLU A 103 39.90 -8.82 1.89
C GLU A 103 38.70 -9.15 2.79
N ASP A 104 37.86 -8.17 3.09
CA ASP A 104 36.56 -8.41 3.75
C ASP A 104 35.63 -9.17 2.79
N VAL A 105 35.21 -10.36 3.22
CA VAL A 105 34.37 -11.28 2.46
C VAL A 105 33.07 -11.58 3.20
N ILE A 106 32.11 -12.09 2.45
CA ILE A 106 30.93 -12.77 2.96
C ILE A 106 31.04 -14.22 2.48
N VAL A 107 30.95 -15.15 3.41
CA VAL A 107 30.97 -16.59 3.15
C VAL A 107 29.55 -17.11 3.36
N ILE A 108 29.03 -17.82 2.37
CA ILE A 108 27.70 -18.42 2.39
C ILE A 108 27.87 -19.92 2.23
N GLU A 109 27.51 -20.69 3.25
CA GLU A 109 27.59 -22.15 3.26
C GLU A 109 26.21 -22.75 3.03
N ASN A 110 26.12 -23.76 2.15
CA ASN A 110 24.88 -24.47 1.90
C ASN A 110 24.63 -25.58 2.95
N GLU A 111 23.76 -25.29 3.93
CA GLU A 111 23.31 -26.24 4.96
C GLU A 111 22.22 -27.21 4.46
N ALA A 112 21.76 -27.07 3.21
CA ALA A 112 20.72 -27.90 2.62
C ALA A 112 21.20 -29.31 2.24
N ASP A 113 20.26 -30.25 2.17
CA ASP A 113 20.41 -31.55 1.50
C ASP A 113 20.23 -31.47 -0.03
N PHE A 114 20.09 -30.27 -0.59
CA PHE A 114 19.92 -30.01 -2.02
C PHE A 114 20.83 -28.88 -2.56
N GLU A 115 21.08 -28.90 -3.87
CA GLU A 115 21.77 -27.82 -4.59
C GLU A 115 20.88 -26.57 -4.71
N ILE A 116 21.43 -25.38 -4.43
CA ILE A 116 20.70 -24.10 -4.50
C ILE A 116 21.10 -23.34 -5.79
N PRO A 117 20.25 -23.32 -6.82
CA PRO A 117 20.51 -22.54 -8.04
C PRO A 117 20.13 -21.05 -7.87
N ASN A 118 20.80 -20.19 -8.65
CA ASN A 118 20.54 -18.75 -8.77
C ASN A 118 20.61 -18.00 -7.43
N VAL A 119 21.67 -18.22 -6.65
CA VAL A 119 21.87 -17.55 -5.36
C VAL A 119 22.02 -16.04 -5.59
N THR A 120 21.17 -15.26 -4.94
CA THR A 120 21.19 -13.80 -4.98
C THR A 120 21.43 -13.27 -3.57
N VAL A 121 22.43 -12.41 -3.41
CA VAL A 121 22.85 -11.84 -2.13
C VAL A 121 22.65 -10.33 -2.15
N ASN A 122 22.17 -9.76 -1.06
CA ASN A 122 21.87 -8.33 -0.90
C ASN A 122 22.46 -7.80 0.41
N LEU A 123 23.06 -6.61 0.37
CA LEU A 123 23.58 -5.89 1.53
C LEU A 123 22.76 -4.62 1.77
N ASN A 124 22.27 -4.44 3.00
CA ASN A 124 21.44 -3.29 3.44
C ASN A 124 20.29 -2.96 2.46
N GLY A 125 19.64 -3.98 1.88
CA GLY A 125 18.59 -3.81 0.87
C GLY A 125 19.02 -3.22 -0.50
N GLN A 126 20.25 -2.71 -0.65
CA GLN A 126 20.63 -1.78 -1.73
C GLN A 126 21.72 -2.30 -2.68
N TYR A 127 22.65 -3.15 -2.21
CA TYR A 127 23.79 -3.62 -2.98
C TYR A 127 23.66 -5.12 -3.28
N PHE A 128 23.63 -5.48 -4.55
CA PHE A 128 23.29 -6.81 -5.02
C PHE A 128 24.51 -7.54 -5.57
N LEU A 129 24.49 -8.86 -5.44
CA LEU A 129 25.31 -9.80 -6.20
C LEU A 129 24.46 -11.00 -6.62
N TYR A 130 24.60 -11.41 -7.88
CA TYR A 130 23.93 -12.57 -8.47
C TYR A 130 24.99 -13.62 -8.80
N GLN A 131 24.73 -14.87 -8.43
CA GLN A 131 25.61 -16.00 -8.66
C GLN A 131 24.89 -17.05 -9.53
N ASP A 132 25.30 -17.12 -10.81
CA ASP A 132 24.69 -18.03 -11.80
C ASP A 132 25.08 -19.50 -11.55
N LYS A 133 26.27 -19.76 -11.00
CA LYS A 133 26.71 -21.10 -10.61
C LYS A 133 25.94 -21.54 -9.35
N PRO A 134 25.23 -22.68 -9.36
CA PRO A 134 24.55 -23.17 -8.16
C PRO A 134 25.53 -23.44 -6.99
N LEU A 135 25.02 -23.30 -5.78
CA LEU A 135 25.70 -23.75 -4.55
C LEU A 135 25.42 -25.25 -4.36
N ALA A 136 26.46 -26.08 -4.43
CA ALA A 136 26.35 -27.50 -4.12
C ALA A 136 26.10 -27.73 -2.61
N VAL A 137 25.66 -28.93 -2.23
CA VAL A 137 25.47 -29.33 -0.83
C VAL A 137 26.81 -29.23 -0.07
N GLY A 138 26.84 -28.49 1.05
CA GLY A 138 28.06 -28.27 1.84
C GLY A 138 29.15 -27.45 1.14
N GLU A 139 28.84 -26.70 0.07
CA GLU A 139 29.81 -25.80 -0.57
C GLU A 139 29.81 -24.41 0.12
N GLU A 140 31.01 -23.85 0.32
CA GLU A 140 31.19 -22.45 0.72
C GLU A 140 31.34 -21.52 -0.50
N LEU A 141 30.37 -20.64 -0.72
CA LEU A 141 30.47 -19.52 -1.65
C LEU A 141 31.14 -18.32 -0.96
N VAL A 142 32.40 -18.07 -1.29
CA VAL A 142 33.20 -16.93 -0.76
C VAL A 142 33.11 -15.74 -1.71
N VAL A 143 32.51 -14.64 -1.28
CA VAL A 143 32.31 -13.42 -2.08
C VAL A 143 33.04 -12.22 -1.47
N ARG A 144 33.80 -11.49 -2.29
CA ARG A 144 34.39 -10.19 -1.90
C ARG A 144 33.29 -9.18 -1.66
N GLN A 145 33.27 -8.48 -0.53
CA GLN A 145 32.29 -7.40 -0.31
C GLN A 145 32.37 -6.31 -1.40
N ALA A 146 33.56 -6.03 -1.93
CA ALA A 146 33.78 -5.06 -3.02
C ALA A 146 33.26 -5.52 -4.42
N ALA A 147 32.70 -6.72 -4.54
CA ALA A 147 32.04 -7.20 -5.77
C ALA A 147 30.56 -6.76 -5.85
N PHE A 148 29.94 -6.42 -4.73
CA PHE A 148 28.53 -6.02 -4.66
C PHE A 148 28.32 -4.61 -5.24
N ALA A 149 27.21 -4.41 -5.95
CA ALA A 149 26.89 -3.13 -6.58
C ALA A 149 25.40 -2.78 -6.51
N THR A 150 25.10 -1.48 -6.48
CA THR A 150 23.73 -1.00 -6.67
C THR A 150 23.27 -1.21 -8.12
N LYS A 151 21.96 -1.04 -8.37
CA LYS A 151 21.40 -0.99 -9.73
C LYS A 151 21.97 0.15 -10.61
N SER A 152 22.63 1.15 -10.01
CA SER A 152 23.36 2.22 -10.70
C SER A 152 24.85 1.94 -10.85
N ASN A 153 25.31 0.70 -10.63
CA ASN A 153 26.71 0.26 -10.68
C ASN A 153 27.65 0.97 -9.69
N GLN A 154 27.11 1.58 -8.62
CA GLN A 154 27.90 2.03 -7.49
C GLN A 154 28.31 0.82 -6.66
N ARG A 155 29.62 0.54 -6.58
CA ARG A 155 30.13 -0.60 -5.80
C ARG A 155 30.10 -0.31 -4.30
N TRP A 156 29.92 -1.38 -3.52
CA TRP A 156 30.14 -1.37 -2.08
C TRP A 156 31.62 -1.08 -1.78
N VAL A 157 31.86 -0.34 -0.70
CA VAL A 157 33.20 -0.02 -0.21
C VAL A 157 33.26 -0.41 1.28
N PRO A 158 33.94 -1.52 1.64
CA PRO A 158 34.06 -1.96 3.02
C PRO A 158 34.57 -0.84 3.95
N GLY A 159 33.96 -0.73 5.13
CA GLY A 159 34.28 0.32 6.11
C GLY A 159 33.81 1.74 5.78
N ARG A 160 33.37 2.03 4.55
CA ARG A 160 32.74 3.33 4.21
C ARG A 160 31.27 3.40 4.64
N TYR A 161 30.59 2.26 4.63
CA TYR A 161 29.22 2.08 5.08
C TYR A 161 29.21 0.98 6.16
N ARG A 162 28.32 1.09 7.15
CA ARG A 162 28.06 0.00 8.10
C ARG A 162 27.30 -1.10 7.35
N LEU A 163 27.64 -2.35 7.62
CA LEU A 163 26.87 -3.51 7.16
C LEU A 163 25.89 -3.87 8.28
N ASP A 164 24.61 -3.67 8.01
CA ASP A 164 23.50 -3.79 8.98
C ASP A 164 22.63 -5.02 8.71
N GLU A 165 22.52 -5.41 7.43
CA GLU A 165 21.67 -6.52 6.96
C GLU A 165 22.36 -7.26 5.81
N ILE A 166 22.39 -8.60 5.87
CA ILE A 166 22.67 -9.47 4.73
C ILE A 166 21.44 -10.34 4.46
N THR A 167 20.88 -10.24 3.26
CA THR A 167 19.80 -11.08 2.78
C THR A 167 20.29 -11.98 1.65
N VAL A 168 20.24 -13.30 1.86
CA VAL A 168 20.49 -14.33 0.85
C VAL A 168 19.16 -14.91 0.39
N THR A 169 18.97 -15.05 -0.92
CA THR A 169 17.79 -15.69 -1.50
C THR A 169 18.16 -16.67 -2.60
N GLY A 170 17.39 -17.75 -2.72
CA GLY A 170 17.60 -18.80 -3.72
C GLY A 170 16.29 -19.52 -4.04
N LYS A 171 16.36 -20.53 -4.91
CA LYS A 171 15.20 -21.38 -5.25
C LYS A 171 15.26 -22.70 -4.48
N LEU A 172 14.11 -23.11 -3.94
CA LEU A 172 13.95 -24.37 -3.20
C LEU A 172 13.44 -25.50 -4.11
N PRO A 173 13.56 -26.79 -3.71
CA PRO A 173 13.03 -27.93 -4.47
C PRO A 173 11.52 -27.87 -4.72
N SER A 174 10.76 -27.23 -3.82
CA SER A 174 9.32 -26.96 -3.99
C SER A 174 8.99 -25.93 -5.10
N GLY A 175 10.01 -25.32 -5.71
CA GLY A 175 9.87 -24.22 -6.65
C GLY A 175 9.74 -22.85 -6.00
N ALA A 176 9.45 -22.79 -4.69
CA ALA A 176 9.35 -21.56 -3.92
C ALA A 176 10.69 -20.81 -3.80
N ARG A 177 10.62 -19.51 -3.50
CA ARG A 177 11.81 -18.70 -3.17
C ARG A 177 12.13 -18.88 -1.68
N GLY A 178 13.32 -19.38 -1.38
CA GLY A 178 13.87 -19.36 -0.03
C GLY A 178 14.54 -18.02 0.26
N VAL A 179 14.40 -17.54 1.50
CA VAL A 179 15.03 -16.31 2.01
C VAL A 179 15.69 -16.59 3.36
N THR A 180 16.90 -16.07 3.58
CA THR A 180 17.54 -15.96 4.90
C THR A 180 18.10 -14.55 5.04
N GLU A 181 17.67 -13.88 6.11
CA GLU A 181 18.03 -12.50 6.47
C GLU A 181 18.77 -12.54 7.81
N ILE A 182 19.91 -11.85 7.90
CA ILE A 182 20.75 -11.76 9.09
C ILE A 182 21.11 -10.29 9.33
N GLN A 183 20.92 -9.82 10.57
CA GLN A 183 21.09 -8.43 10.98
C GLN A 183 22.24 -8.30 12.01
N TYR A 184 22.94 -7.16 12.03
CA TYR A 184 24.17 -6.90 12.80
C TYR A 184 24.17 -5.54 13.51
#